data_AF-G0W3Y9-F1
#
_entry.id   AF-G0W3Y9-F1
#
_cell.length_a   1.000
_cell.length_b   1.000
_cell.length_c   1.000
_cell.angle_alpha   90.00
_cell.angle_beta   90.00
_cell.angle_gamma   90.00
#
_symmetry.space_group_name_H-M   'P 1'
#
loop_
_entity.id
_entity.type
_entity.pdbx_description
1 polymer ?
#
loop_
_entity_poly.entity_id
_entity_poly.type
_entity_poly.pdbx_seq_one_letter_code
_entity_poly.pdbx_strand_id
1 'polypeptide(L)'
;MSLVTPLLFSTIQPQLYRGSQPREINIPFLKMLNLNYIVSLTSEPLGDDPTMLQFCHSNGISILHIPCQDDKQSDKKKKKLKEEEDNKKSEQDKGEKEVVVVKVKRKKRHVPIDYDVVERCVKFLVDKRHYPCYIHCSSGELITSLVVACLRKFSYWSTVSILNEFLVYNSSINIHERNFIENFNSEIEVENLKLIDKVPWISIQYLSNVDTKSSKKEVDNMSHMKTATTVSIRPNNSHQDSIPKGLPKLKFHSL
;
A
#
# COMPACT_ATOMS: atom_id res chain seq x y z
N MET A 1 -26.63 -8.02 14.27
CA MET A 1 -26.30 -7.42 12.95
C MET A 1 -25.19 -8.26 12.33
N SER A 2 -25.27 -8.58 11.03
CA SER A 2 -24.20 -9.28 10.33
C SER A 2 -23.01 -8.33 10.14
N LEU A 3 -21.79 -8.81 10.41
CA LEU A 3 -20.56 -8.07 10.19
C LEU A 3 -20.03 -8.40 8.80
N VAL A 4 -20.15 -7.46 7.87
CA VAL A 4 -19.71 -7.63 6.49
C VAL A 4 -18.49 -6.75 6.24
N THR A 5 -17.35 -7.36 5.98
CA THR A 5 -16.13 -6.62 5.62
C THR A 5 -16.25 -6.03 4.21
N PRO A 6 -15.56 -4.91 3.92
CA PRO A 6 -15.35 -4.50 2.54
C PRO A 6 -14.68 -5.63 1.72
N LEU A 7 -14.87 -5.63 0.40
CA LEU A 7 -14.20 -6.63 -0.45
C LEU A 7 -12.69 -6.49 -0.32
N LEU A 8 -11.99 -7.62 -0.38
CA LEU A 8 -10.53 -7.68 -0.24
C LEU A 8 -10.00 -7.06 1.05
N PHE A 9 -10.84 -7.05 2.10
CA PHE A 9 -10.41 -6.60 3.42
C PHE A 9 -9.25 -7.45 3.95
N SER A 10 -8.21 -6.78 4.43
CA SER A 10 -7.09 -7.44 5.11
C SER A 10 -6.28 -6.45 5.93
N THR A 11 -5.48 -6.97 6.86
CA THR A 11 -4.51 -6.19 7.64
C THR A 11 -3.18 -6.15 6.89
N ILE A 12 -2.69 -4.94 6.57
CA ILE A 12 -1.36 -4.75 5.96
C ILE A 12 -0.29 -4.78 7.06
N GLN A 13 -0.52 -4.03 8.13
CA GLN A 13 0.31 -3.92 9.33
C GLN A 13 -0.62 -3.73 10.53
N PRO A 14 -0.17 -3.92 11.79
CA PRO A 14 -0.98 -3.60 12.95
C PRO A 14 -1.61 -2.20 12.82
N GLN A 15 -2.94 -2.13 12.93
CA GLN A 15 -3.76 -0.92 12.80
C GLN A 15 -3.73 -0.23 11.41
N LEU A 16 -3.16 -0.84 10.37
CA LEU A 16 -3.32 -0.41 8.97
C LEU A 16 -4.01 -1.51 8.18
N TYR A 17 -5.19 -1.18 7.68
CA TYR A 17 -6.08 -2.08 6.99
C TYR A 17 -6.26 -1.66 5.54
N ARG A 18 -6.59 -2.60 4.66
CA ARG A 18 -6.95 -2.35 3.27
C ARG A 18 -8.30 -2.93 2.90
N GLY A 19 -8.86 -2.49 1.77
CA GLY A 19 -9.92 -3.19 1.05
C GLY A 19 -10.51 -2.33 -0.07
N SER A 20 -11.73 -2.65 -0.50
CA SER A 20 -12.51 -1.89 -1.48
C SER A 20 -13.16 -0.65 -0.87
N GLN A 21 -13.64 0.26 -1.72
CA GLN A 21 -14.46 1.38 -1.26
C GLN A 21 -15.61 0.90 -0.37
N PRO A 22 -15.71 1.41 0.87
CA PRO A 22 -16.69 0.92 1.82
C PRO A 22 -18.10 1.36 1.42
N ARG A 23 -19.08 0.55 1.79
CA ARG A 23 -20.51 0.81 1.61
C ARG A 23 -21.23 0.74 2.95
N GLU A 24 -22.49 1.15 2.98
CA GLU A 24 -23.34 1.11 4.18
C GLU A 24 -23.32 -0.25 4.90
N ILE A 25 -23.40 -1.36 4.15
CA ILE A 25 -23.35 -2.72 4.73
C ILE A 25 -22.06 -3.01 5.52
N ASN A 26 -20.98 -2.27 5.25
CA ASN A 26 -19.69 -2.43 5.92
C ASN A 26 -19.56 -1.63 7.21
N ILE A 27 -20.43 -0.66 7.45
CA ILE A 27 -20.35 0.26 8.60
C ILE A 27 -20.27 -0.48 9.94
N PRO A 28 -21.11 -1.51 10.22
CA PRO A 28 -21.02 -2.23 11.49
C PRO A 28 -19.65 -2.86 11.74
N PHE A 29 -19.01 -3.37 10.68
CA PHE A 29 -17.66 -3.93 10.76
C PHE A 29 -16.59 -2.85 10.93
N LEU A 30 -16.65 -1.78 10.13
CA LEU A 30 -15.69 -0.67 10.20
C LEU A 30 -15.70 0.01 11.58
N LYS A 31 -16.86 0.08 12.23
CA LYS A 31 -16.99 0.59 13.59
C LYS A 31 -16.14 -0.20 14.59
N MET A 32 -15.95 -1.50 14.39
CA MET A 32 -15.12 -2.32 15.28
C MET A 32 -13.63 -2.04 15.15
N LEU A 33 -13.19 -1.47 14.03
CA LEU A 33 -11.79 -1.15 13.80
C LEU A 33 -11.36 0.13 14.53
N ASN A 34 -12.31 0.92 15.05
CA ASN A 34 -12.06 2.20 15.72
C ASN A 34 -11.09 3.09 14.93
N LEU A 35 -11.39 3.28 13.64
CA LEU A 35 -10.53 4.03 12.72
C LEU A 35 -10.43 5.49 13.14
N ASN A 36 -9.24 6.07 13.00
CA ASN A 36 -9.03 7.51 13.01
C ASN A 36 -9.10 8.07 11.59
N TYR A 37 -8.67 7.29 10.60
CA TYR A 37 -8.60 7.75 9.21
C TYR A 37 -9.09 6.72 8.19
N ILE A 38 -9.73 7.22 7.14
CA ILE A 38 -9.97 6.51 5.88
C ILE A 38 -9.19 7.21 4.77
N VAL A 39 -8.29 6.47 4.11
CA VAL A 39 -7.48 6.95 2.99
C VAL A 39 -8.10 6.46 1.68
N SER A 40 -8.70 7.38 0.92
CA SER A 40 -9.35 7.06 -0.37
C SER A 40 -8.45 7.38 -1.56
N LEU A 41 -8.17 6.36 -2.35
CA LEU A 41 -7.44 6.40 -3.62
C LEU A 41 -8.43 6.24 -4.79
N THR A 42 -9.18 7.28 -5.08
CA THR A 42 -10.26 7.29 -6.11
C THR A 42 -10.23 8.60 -6.88
N SER A 43 -10.78 8.63 -8.10
CA SER A 43 -10.83 9.88 -8.88
C SER A 43 -11.72 10.93 -8.20
N GLU A 44 -12.85 10.50 -7.64
CA GLU A 44 -13.81 11.33 -6.93
C GLU A 44 -13.72 11.07 -5.42
N PRO A 45 -13.89 12.11 -4.57
CA PRO A 45 -13.89 11.93 -3.11
C PRO A 45 -15.10 11.09 -2.65
N LEU A 46 -15.10 10.62 -1.40
CA LEU A 46 -16.26 9.94 -0.78
C LEU A 46 -17.49 10.86 -0.58
N GLY A 47 -17.56 12.00 -1.27
CA GLY A 47 -18.53 13.07 -1.07
C GLY A 47 -19.98 12.73 -1.45
N ASP A 48 -20.21 11.64 -2.18
CA ASP A 48 -21.53 11.33 -2.73
C ASP A 48 -22.34 10.30 -1.92
N ASP A 49 -21.79 9.77 -0.82
CA ASP A 49 -22.50 8.84 0.08
C ASP A 49 -22.78 9.53 1.45
N PRO A 50 -23.99 10.09 1.64
CA PRO A 50 -24.37 10.76 2.89
C PRO A 50 -24.25 9.84 4.12
N THR A 51 -24.51 8.54 3.95
CA THR A 51 -24.48 7.57 5.03
C THR A 51 -23.05 7.34 5.51
N MET A 52 -22.11 7.20 4.58
CA MET A 52 -20.69 7.03 4.93
C MET A 52 -20.10 8.31 5.55
N LEU A 53 -20.47 9.49 5.04
CA LEU A 53 -20.05 10.77 5.62
C LEU A 53 -20.58 10.95 7.06
N GLN A 54 -21.86 10.62 7.28
CA GLN A 54 -22.46 10.67 8.62
C GLN A 54 -21.78 9.69 9.58
N PHE A 55 -21.45 8.48 9.11
CA PHE A 55 -20.68 7.52 9.88
C PHE A 55 -19.30 8.07 10.26
N CYS A 56 -18.57 8.67 9.32
CA CYS A 56 -17.26 9.24 9.60
C CYS A 56 -17.35 10.37 10.63
N HIS A 57 -18.28 11.30 10.45
CA HIS A 57 -18.49 12.42 11.37
C HIS A 57 -18.86 11.93 12.79
N SER A 58 -19.79 10.98 12.90
CA SER A 58 -20.27 10.47 14.20
C SER A 58 -19.23 9.68 14.98
N ASN A 59 -18.19 9.17 14.31
CA ASN A 59 -17.11 8.39 14.94
C ASN A 59 -15.77 9.14 14.96
N GLY A 60 -15.72 10.42 14.56
CA GLY A 60 -14.49 11.21 14.54
C GLY A 60 -13.46 10.73 13.49
N ILE A 61 -13.91 10.05 12.44
CA ILE A 61 -13.05 9.53 11.37
C ILE A 61 -12.78 10.64 10.36
N SER A 62 -11.50 10.91 10.12
CA SER A 62 -11.06 11.86 9.10
C SER A 62 -10.84 11.16 7.76
N ILE A 63 -11.34 11.74 6.67
CA ILE A 63 -11.16 11.19 5.32
C ILE A 63 -9.99 11.92 4.65
N LEU A 64 -8.94 11.18 4.31
CA LEU A 64 -7.86 11.66 3.44
C LEU A 64 -8.13 11.19 2.01
N HIS A 65 -8.53 12.11 1.14
CA HIS A 65 -8.70 11.82 -0.29
C HIS A 65 -7.42 12.16 -1.07
N ILE A 66 -6.87 11.16 -1.76
CA ILE A 66 -5.73 11.32 -2.65
C ILE A 66 -6.22 10.91 -4.05
N PRO A 67 -6.48 11.88 -4.96
CA PRO A 67 -7.02 11.57 -6.26
C PRO A 67 -6.05 10.74 -7.11
N CYS A 68 -6.56 9.69 -7.73
CA CYS A 68 -5.83 8.84 -8.67
C CYS A 68 -6.77 8.30 -9.76
N GLN A 69 -6.25 7.90 -10.92
CA GLN A 69 -7.07 7.49 -12.05
C GLN A 69 -7.84 6.19 -11.73
N ASP A 70 -9.14 6.16 -12.02
CA ASP A 70 -9.94 4.95 -11.80
C ASP A 70 -9.60 3.86 -12.83
N ASP A 71 -9.27 2.67 -12.34
CA ASP A 71 -9.02 1.46 -13.16
C ASP A 71 -10.15 1.19 -14.17
N LYS A 72 -11.41 1.50 -13.79
CA LYS A 72 -12.63 1.20 -14.55
C LYS A 72 -12.80 2.02 -15.84
N GLN A 73 -12.20 3.21 -15.94
CA GLN A 73 -12.33 4.04 -17.14
C GLN A 73 -11.50 3.50 -18.32
N SER A 74 -10.41 2.80 -18.02
CA SER A 74 -9.51 2.24 -19.04
C SER A 74 -10.19 1.15 -19.89
N ASP A 75 -11.17 0.44 -19.32
CA ASP A 75 -11.94 -0.61 -19.99
C ASP A 75 -13.27 -0.11 -20.60
N LYS A 76 -14.02 0.74 -19.89
CA LYS A 76 -15.34 1.23 -20.39
C LYS A 76 -15.22 2.19 -21.58
N LYS A 77 -14.23 3.10 -21.60
CA LYS A 77 -14.06 4.07 -22.70
C LYS A 77 -13.69 3.39 -24.04
N LYS A 78 -13.13 2.17 -23.98
CA LYS A 78 -12.77 1.37 -25.18
C LYS A 78 -13.88 0.45 -25.69
N LYS A 79 -14.92 0.16 -24.90
CA LYS A 79 -16.07 -0.64 -25.37
C LYS A 79 -16.95 0.20 -26.31
N LYS A 80 -17.19 1.48 -25.97
CA LYS A 80 -17.91 2.44 -26.82
C LYS A 80 -17.23 2.72 -28.16
N LEU A 81 -15.90 2.86 -28.18
CA LEU A 81 -15.13 3.12 -29.42
C LEU A 81 -15.03 1.91 -30.36
N LYS A 82 -15.30 0.68 -29.89
CA LYS A 82 -15.28 -0.53 -30.73
C LYS A 82 -16.62 -0.81 -31.41
N GLU A 83 -17.74 -0.49 -30.75
CA GLU A 83 -19.08 -0.66 -31.34
C GLU A 83 -19.34 0.31 -32.52
N GLU A 84 -18.66 1.46 -32.56
CA GLU A 84 -18.76 2.41 -33.69
C GLU A 84 -17.89 2.06 -34.91
N GLU A 85 -16.79 1.31 -34.74
CA GLU A 85 -15.92 0.90 -35.85
C GLU A 85 -16.38 -0.39 -36.55
N ASP A 86 -17.00 -1.33 -35.81
CA ASP A 86 -17.49 -2.60 -36.38
C ASP A 86 -18.80 -2.43 -37.18
N ASN A 87 -19.56 -1.35 -36.95
CA ASN A 87 -20.81 -1.07 -37.69
C ASN A 87 -20.61 -0.43 -39.09
N LYS A 88 -19.36 -0.25 -39.54
CA LYS A 88 -19.03 0.31 -40.87
C LYS A 88 -18.48 -0.70 -41.88
N LYS A 89 -18.38 -2.00 -41.54
CA LYS A 89 -17.69 -3.01 -42.38
C LYS A 89 -18.52 -4.25 -42.76
N SER A 90 -19.84 -4.15 -42.77
CA SER A 90 -20.70 -5.24 -43.24
C SER A 90 -21.53 -4.82 -44.45
N GLU A 91 -20.85 -4.61 -45.59
CA GLU A 91 -21.47 -4.66 -46.92
C GLU A 91 -20.39 -4.82 -47.99
N GLN A 92 -19.97 -6.07 -48.24
CA GLN A 92 -19.81 -6.67 -49.59
C GLN A 92 -18.95 -7.94 -49.58
N ASP A 93 -19.61 -8.99 -50.04
CA ASP A 93 -19.15 -10.07 -50.92
C ASP A 93 -18.38 -11.30 -50.41
N LYS A 94 -18.74 -12.42 -51.05
CA LYS A 94 -18.46 -13.82 -50.74
C LYS A 94 -17.14 -14.29 -51.37
N GLY A 95 -16.37 -15.12 -50.66
CA GLY A 95 -15.42 -16.05 -51.28
C GLY A 95 -14.11 -16.28 -50.53
N GLU A 96 -13.88 -17.55 -50.17
CA GLU A 96 -12.61 -18.19 -49.79
C GLU A 96 -11.95 -17.82 -48.45
N LYS A 97 -11.86 -18.83 -47.56
CA LYS A 97 -11.34 -18.75 -46.19
C LYS A 97 -9.81 -18.76 -46.19
N GLU A 98 -9.20 -17.59 -46.26
CA GLU A 98 -7.83 -17.39 -45.79
C GLU A 98 -7.83 -17.37 -44.25
N VAL A 99 -6.97 -18.17 -43.62
CA VAL A 99 -6.78 -18.16 -42.17
C VAL A 99 -6.10 -16.85 -41.79
N VAL A 100 -6.90 -15.83 -41.47
CA VAL A 100 -6.43 -14.54 -40.97
C VAL A 100 -5.80 -14.78 -39.61
N VAL A 101 -4.47 -14.83 -39.56
CA VAL A 101 -3.71 -14.71 -38.30
C VAL A 101 -3.98 -13.32 -37.76
N VAL A 102 -4.95 -13.21 -36.84
CA VAL A 102 -5.25 -11.97 -36.14
C VAL A 102 -4.05 -11.63 -35.27
N LYS A 103 -3.16 -10.78 -35.78
CA LYS A 103 -2.12 -10.11 -34.99
C LYS A 103 -2.83 -9.20 -33.99
N VAL A 104 -3.15 -9.74 -32.81
CA VAL A 104 -3.64 -8.97 -31.67
C VAL A 104 -2.55 -7.99 -31.27
N LYS A 105 -2.70 -6.73 -31.70
CA LYS A 105 -1.83 -5.61 -31.32
C LYS A 105 -1.99 -5.42 -29.81
N ARG A 106 -1.05 -5.97 -29.02
CA ARG A 106 -1.05 -5.90 -27.55
C ARG A 106 -1.08 -4.42 -27.15
N LYS A 107 -2.20 -3.99 -26.57
CA LYS A 107 -2.42 -2.61 -26.11
C LYS A 107 -1.52 -2.39 -24.89
N LYS A 108 -0.63 -1.39 -24.93
CA LYS A 108 0.16 -0.99 -23.74
C LYS A 108 -0.81 -0.63 -22.62
N ARG A 109 -0.78 -1.38 -21.52
CA ARG A 109 -1.53 -1.08 -20.30
C ARG A 109 -0.66 -0.15 -19.47
N HIS A 110 -1.04 1.11 -19.35
CA HIS A 110 -0.34 2.03 -18.47
C HIS A 110 -0.70 1.72 -17.02
N VAL A 111 0.19 2.05 -16.09
CA VAL A 111 -0.05 1.92 -14.65
C VAL A 111 -1.04 3.02 -14.22
N PRO A 112 -2.05 2.74 -13.38
CA PRO A 112 -3.12 3.70 -13.08
C PRO A 112 -2.72 4.81 -12.09
N ILE A 113 -1.49 4.79 -11.56
CA ILE A 113 -1.00 5.76 -10.57
C ILE A 113 0.40 6.25 -10.90
N ASP A 114 0.69 7.46 -10.44
CA ASP A 114 2.02 8.08 -10.49
C ASP A 114 2.73 7.98 -9.13
N TYR A 115 4.05 8.26 -9.11
CA TYR A 115 4.85 8.20 -7.88
C TYR A 115 4.38 9.22 -6.83
N ASP A 116 3.94 10.41 -7.24
CA ASP A 116 3.43 11.44 -6.33
C ASP A 116 2.27 10.92 -5.44
N VAL A 117 1.36 10.12 -6.01
CA VAL A 117 0.25 9.52 -5.24
C VAL A 117 0.81 8.62 -4.13
N VAL A 118 1.78 7.76 -4.48
CA VAL A 118 2.45 6.87 -3.53
C VAL A 118 3.21 7.67 -2.46
N GLU A 119 3.92 8.72 -2.86
CA GLU A 119 4.67 9.59 -1.95
C GLU A 119 3.75 10.27 -0.94
N ARG A 120 2.62 10.82 -1.38
CA ARG A 120 1.60 11.40 -0.50
C ARG A 120 1.03 10.36 0.48
N CYS A 121 0.76 9.15 0.02
CA CYS A 121 0.34 8.06 0.89
C CYS A 121 1.40 7.74 1.95
N VAL A 122 2.66 7.59 1.54
CA VAL A 122 3.75 7.25 2.46
C VAL A 122 3.98 8.37 3.46
N LYS A 123 4.05 9.64 3.04
CA LYS A 123 4.17 10.82 3.92
C LYS A 123 3.08 10.84 5.00
N PHE A 124 1.87 10.41 4.67
CA PHE A 124 0.79 10.29 5.64
C PHE A 124 0.95 9.07 6.55
N LEU A 125 1.23 7.89 5.98
CA LEU A 125 1.29 6.62 6.71
C LEU A 125 2.53 6.48 7.62
N VAL A 126 3.57 7.30 7.48
CA VAL A 126 4.73 7.22 8.38
C VAL A 126 4.48 7.74 9.79
N ASP A 127 3.40 8.47 10.01
CA ASP A 127 3.02 9.03 11.31
C ASP A 127 2.02 8.09 12.02
N LYS A 128 2.44 7.55 13.18
CA LYS A 128 1.64 6.61 13.97
C LYS A 128 0.36 7.22 14.52
N ARG A 129 0.26 8.56 14.61
CA ARG A 129 -0.93 9.27 15.12
C ARG A 129 -2.11 9.16 14.18
N HIS A 130 -1.87 8.79 12.92
CA HIS A 130 -2.91 8.54 11.92
C HIS A 130 -3.55 7.14 12.02
N TYR A 131 -3.10 6.30 12.95
CA TYR A 131 -3.58 4.93 13.11
C TYR A 131 -4.61 4.84 14.25
N PRO A 132 -5.63 3.97 14.17
CA PRO A 132 -5.87 2.99 13.11
C PRO A 132 -6.40 3.61 11.81
N CYS A 133 -5.96 3.09 10.66
CA CYS A 133 -6.33 3.61 9.35
C CYS A 133 -6.74 2.53 8.36
N TYR A 134 -7.65 2.90 7.45
CA TYR A 134 -8.16 2.03 6.40
C TYR A 134 -7.88 2.67 5.03
N ILE A 135 -7.08 2.01 4.18
CA ILE A 135 -6.78 2.47 2.82
C ILE A 135 -7.58 1.69 1.78
N HIS A 136 -8.15 2.38 0.80
CA HIS A 136 -8.90 1.73 -0.27
C HIS A 136 -8.78 2.46 -1.60
N CYS A 137 -9.12 1.74 -2.67
CA CYS A 137 -9.50 2.30 -3.96
C CYS A 137 -10.92 1.80 -4.32
N SER A 138 -11.41 2.03 -5.53
CA SER A 138 -12.78 1.61 -5.89
C SER A 138 -13.04 0.10 -5.76
N SER A 139 -12.06 -0.75 -6.10
CA SER A 139 -12.17 -2.23 -5.98
C SER A 139 -11.35 -2.81 -4.83
N GLY A 140 -10.33 -2.10 -4.36
CA GLY A 140 -9.37 -2.61 -3.38
C GLY A 140 -8.26 -3.49 -3.97
N GLU A 141 -8.21 -3.61 -5.30
CA GLU A 141 -7.25 -4.43 -6.05
C GLU A 141 -6.00 -3.60 -6.41
N LEU A 142 -5.88 -3.20 -7.68
CA LEU A 142 -4.63 -2.76 -8.31
C LEU A 142 -3.99 -1.54 -7.64
N ILE A 143 -4.71 -0.42 -7.56
CA ILE A 143 -4.18 0.85 -7.01
C ILE A 143 -3.70 0.66 -5.56
N THR A 144 -4.54 0.12 -4.70
CA THR A 144 -4.17 -0.15 -3.29
C THR A 144 -2.99 -1.10 -3.21
N SER A 145 -2.95 -2.15 -4.04
CA SER A 145 -1.83 -3.10 -4.07
C SER A 145 -0.52 -2.48 -4.55
N LEU A 146 -0.55 -1.55 -5.51
CA LEU A 146 0.65 -0.83 -5.96
C LEU A 146 1.20 0.07 -4.84
N VAL A 147 0.32 0.80 -4.14
CA VAL A 147 0.73 1.62 -2.97
C VAL A 147 1.32 0.75 -1.87
N VAL A 148 0.67 -0.37 -1.53
CA VAL A 148 1.18 -1.31 -0.51
C VAL A 148 2.52 -1.92 -0.96
N ALA A 149 2.67 -2.29 -2.23
CA ALA A 149 3.92 -2.83 -2.75
C ALA A 149 5.08 -1.82 -2.60
N CYS A 150 4.84 -0.55 -2.90
CA CYS A 150 5.82 0.51 -2.67
C CYS A 150 6.07 0.77 -1.17
N LEU A 151 5.03 0.69 -0.33
CA LEU A 151 5.16 0.78 1.13
C LEU A 151 6.11 -0.30 1.67
N ARG A 152 6.01 -1.54 1.17
CA ARG A 152 6.91 -2.65 1.54
C ARG A 152 8.37 -2.41 1.16
N LYS A 153 8.65 -1.61 0.12
CA LYS A 153 10.03 -1.20 -0.20
C LYS A 153 10.64 -0.32 0.90
N PHE A 154 9.84 0.54 1.53
CA PHE A 154 10.29 1.32 2.69
C PHE A 154 10.50 0.46 3.94
N SER A 155 9.83 -0.70 4.02
CA SER A 155 10.11 -1.74 5.02
C SER A 155 11.24 -2.70 4.62
N TYR A 156 11.97 -2.43 3.53
CA TYR A 156 13.08 -3.25 3.05
C TYR A 156 12.72 -4.70 2.72
N TRP A 157 11.48 -4.95 2.29
CA TRP A 157 11.09 -6.28 1.82
C TRP A 157 11.77 -6.62 0.49
N SER A 158 12.05 -7.90 0.28
CA SER A 158 12.56 -8.38 -1.01
C SER A 158 11.49 -8.23 -2.09
N THR A 159 11.91 -7.97 -3.34
CA THR A 159 10.98 -7.90 -4.49
C THR A 159 10.11 -9.15 -4.61
N VAL A 160 10.65 -10.34 -4.32
CA VAL A 160 9.89 -11.61 -4.35
C VAL A 160 8.76 -11.60 -3.33
N SER A 161 9.03 -11.18 -2.08
CA SER A 161 8.02 -11.08 -1.03
C SER A 161 6.93 -10.06 -1.37
N ILE A 162 7.33 -8.91 -1.92
CA ILE A 162 6.42 -7.85 -2.35
C ILE A 162 5.46 -8.37 -3.43
N LEU A 163 6.00 -9.07 -4.43
CA LEU A 163 5.20 -9.61 -5.53
C LEU A 163 4.28 -10.75 -5.08
N ASN A 164 4.72 -11.58 -4.14
CA ASN A 164 3.87 -12.62 -3.56
C ASN A 164 2.67 -11.99 -2.84
N GLU A 165 2.88 -10.95 -2.03
CA GLU A 165 1.76 -10.22 -1.40
C GLU A 165 0.87 -9.55 -2.45
N PHE A 166 1.45 -8.94 -3.48
CA PHE A 166 0.69 -8.30 -4.56
C PHE A 166 -0.28 -9.27 -5.26
N LEU A 167 0.18 -10.50 -5.52
CA LEU A 167 -0.62 -11.53 -6.20
C LEU A 167 -1.70 -12.16 -5.32
N VAL A 168 -1.70 -11.94 -4.01
CA VAL A 168 -2.83 -12.32 -3.14
C VAL A 168 -4.09 -11.51 -3.49
N TYR A 169 -3.92 -10.24 -3.89
CA TYR A 169 -5.03 -9.32 -4.16
C TYR A 169 -5.28 -9.09 -5.65
N ASN A 170 -4.35 -9.50 -6.51
CA ASN A 170 -4.47 -9.34 -7.96
C ASN A 170 -4.25 -10.69 -8.63
N SER A 171 -5.15 -11.09 -9.53
CA SER A 171 -5.04 -12.39 -10.22
C SER A 171 -3.81 -12.50 -11.14
N SER A 172 -3.23 -11.37 -11.56
CA SER A 172 -2.04 -11.33 -12.40
C SER A 172 -1.31 -10.01 -12.22
N ILE A 173 -0.02 -9.98 -12.59
CA ILE A 173 0.77 -8.75 -12.68
C ILE A 173 1.30 -8.59 -14.11
N ASN A 174 1.09 -7.42 -14.69
CA ASN A 174 1.60 -7.09 -16.01
C ASN A 174 3.03 -6.50 -15.92
N ILE A 175 3.74 -6.45 -17.06
CA ILE A 175 5.14 -5.97 -17.08
C ILE A 175 5.28 -4.51 -16.65
N HIS A 176 4.30 -3.66 -16.91
CA HIS A 176 4.35 -2.24 -16.54
C HIS A 176 4.15 -2.05 -15.03
N GLU A 177 3.25 -2.82 -14.41
CA GLU A 177 3.05 -2.85 -12.96
C GLU A 177 4.29 -3.39 -12.23
N ARG A 178 4.86 -4.49 -12.73
CA ARG A 178 6.12 -5.05 -12.24
C ARG A 178 7.24 -4.02 -12.31
N ASN A 179 7.43 -3.41 -13.48
CA ASN A 179 8.45 -2.40 -13.68
C ASN A 179 8.22 -1.18 -12.79
N PHE A 180 6.97 -0.79 -12.54
CA PHE A 180 6.65 0.30 -11.62
C PHE A 180 7.12 -0.01 -10.20
N ILE A 181 6.79 -1.20 -9.68
CA ILE A 181 7.20 -1.64 -8.34
C ILE A 181 8.74 -1.75 -8.25
N GLU A 182 9.36 -2.45 -9.21
CA GLU A 182 10.81 -2.69 -9.21
C GLU A 182 11.61 -1.39 -9.28
N ASN A 183 11.19 -0.44 -10.14
CA ASN A 183 11.89 0.82 -10.34
C ASN A 183 11.46 1.94 -9.35
N PHE A 184 10.47 1.70 -8.49
CA PHE A 184 10.05 2.69 -7.50
C PHE A 184 11.19 3.05 -6.54
N ASN A 185 11.80 4.20 -6.76
CA ASN A 185 12.93 4.72 -6.00
C ASN A 185 12.72 6.21 -5.78
N SER A 186 11.92 6.53 -4.77
CA SER A 186 11.60 7.90 -4.37
C SER A 186 12.32 8.26 -3.08
N GLU A 187 12.69 9.53 -2.95
CA GLU A 187 13.24 10.11 -1.74
C GLU A 187 12.21 11.07 -1.15
N ILE A 188 11.64 10.67 -0.02
CA ILE A 188 10.53 11.37 0.61
C ILE A 188 11.05 12.14 1.82
N GLU A 189 10.85 13.45 1.79
CA GLU A 189 11.13 14.34 2.92
C GLU A 189 9.88 14.42 3.83
N VAL A 190 10.10 14.16 5.12
CA VAL A 190 9.08 14.21 6.17
C VAL A 190 9.51 15.25 7.18
N GLU A 191 8.77 16.35 7.21
CA GLU A 191 9.01 17.47 8.09
C GLU A 191 8.30 17.28 9.44
N ASN A 192 8.91 17.75 10.52
CA ASN A 192 8.27 17.92 11.83
C ASN A 192 7.74 16.63 12.50
N LEU A 193 8.25 15.45 12.13
CA LEU A 193 7.84 14.18 12.74
C LEU A 193 8.85 13.73 13.81
N LYS A 194 8.42 13.73 15.08
CA LYS A 194 9.24 13.25 16.20
C LYS A 194 9.53 11.77 16.05
N LEU A 195 10.69 11.33 16.55
CA LEU A 195 11.09 9.91 16.52
C LEU A 195 10.04 8.98 17.16
N ILE A 196 9.44 9.41 18.27
CA ILE A 196 8.42 8.63 18.97
C ILE A 196 7.16 8.46 18.12
N ASP A 197 6.86 9.39 17.21
CA ASP A 197 5.65 9.39 16.39
C ASP A 197 5.84 8.65 15.05
N LYS A 198 7.03 8.11 14.79
CA LYS A 198 7.28 7.26 13.64
C LYS A 198 6.65 5.89 13.84
N VAL A 199 6.13 5.35 12.74
CA VAL A 199 5.68 3.97 12.69
C VAL A 199 6.84 2.96 12.88
N PRO A 200 6.61 1.84 13.61
CA PRO A 200 7.67 0.85 13.85
C PRO A 200 8.15 0.12 12.60
N TRP A 201 7.27 -0.10 11.62
CA TRP A 201 7.54 -0.92 10.42
C TRP A 201 8.57 -0.31 9.46
N ILE A 202 8.97 0.94 9.70
CA ILE A 202 9.98 1.68 8.93
C ILE A 202 11.30 1.81 9.66
N SER A 203 11.28 1.58 10.97
CA SER A 203 12.40 1.78 11.86
C SER A 203 13.06 0.42 12.11
N ILE A 204 13.86 -0.06 11.16
CA ILE A 204 14.66 -1.29 11.33
C ILE A 204 15.62 -1.21 12.54
N GLN A 205 15.89 -0.01 13.08
CA GLN A 205 16.83 0.20 14.18
C GLN A 205 16.21 0.28 15.58
N TYR A 206 14.89 0.32 15.74
CA TYR A 206 14.29 0.58 17.05
C TYR A 206 13.92 -0.69 17.84
N LEU A 207 14.91 -1.57 18.04
CA LEU A 207 14.84 -2.66 19.03
C LEU A 207 16.13 -2.83 19.87
N SER A 208 17.04 -1.85 19.88
CA SER A 208 18.28 -1.96 20.68
C SER A 208 18.28 -1.16 22.00
N ASN A 209 17.33 -0.27 22.28
CA ASN A 209 17.39 0.61 23.46
C ASN A 209 16.06 0.73 24.23
N VAL A 210 15.26 -0.34 24.35
CA VAL A 210 14.24 -0.36 25.42
C VAL A 210 14.94 -0.76 26.71
N ASP A 211 14.87 0.14 27.68
CA ASP A 211 15.59 0.15 28.95
C ASP A 211 15.66 -1.22 29.68
N THR A 212 16.86 -1.81 29.72
CA THR A 212 17.26 -2.77 30.76
C THR A 212 17.80 -2.06 32.03
N LYS A 213 17.51 -0.77 32.21
CA LYS A 213 17.78 -0.02 33.44
C LYS A 213 16.58 0.00 34.39
N SER A 214 15.99 -1.16 34.64
CA SER A 214 15.19 -1.38 35.84
C SER A 214 15.09 -2.88 36.15
N SER A 215 16.23 -3.52 36.41
CA SER A 215 16.38 -4.68 37.33
C SER A 215 17.83 -5.18 37.28
N LYS A 216 18.73 -4.45 37.96
CA LYS A 216 19.95 -5.05 38.51
C LYS A 216 19.86 -4.90 40.03
N LYS A 217 19.30 -5.90 40.68
CA LYS A 217 19.64 -6.36 42.03
C LYS A 217 19.02 -7.74 42.19
N GLU A 218 19.83 -8.68 42.68
CA GLU A 218 19.53 -10.10 42.93
C GLU A 218 19.51 -10.92 41.64
N VAL A 219 20.39 -11.90 41.39
CA VAL A 219 20.83 -12.98 42.28
C VAL A 219 22.26 -13.39 41.91
N ASP A 220 23.17 -13.31 42.89
CA ASP A 220 24.36 -14.14 42.94
C ASP A 220 23.95 -15.57 43.32
N ASN A 221 24.24 -16.54 42.44
CA ASN A 221 24.81 -17.86 42.73
C ASN A 221 24.32 -19.00 41.81
N MET A 222 25.28 -19.89 41.54
CA MET A 222 25.15 -21.29 41.11
C MET A 222 25.22 -21.62 39.61
N SER A 223 26.45 -21.94 39.20
CA SER A 223 26.91 -22.97 38.24
C SER A 223 25.90 -23.66 37.30
N HIS A 224 26.20 -23.65 35.99
CA HIS A 224 26.61 -24.85 35.22
C HIS A 224 26.92 -24.49 33.75
N MET A 225 27.89 -25.21 33.18
CA MET A 225 28.39 -25.07 31.81
C MET A 225 27.27 -25.11 30.75
N LYS A 226 27.38 -24.25 29.73
CA LYS A 226 27.37 -24.67 28.32
C LYS A 226 27.92 -23.55 27.41
N THR A 227 28.84 -24.00 26.57
CA THR A 227 29.55 -23.30 25.49
C THR A 227 28.63 -22.47 24.58
N ALA A 228 28.94 -21.19 24.39
CA ALA A 228 28.58 -20.43 23.20
C ALA A 228 29.60 -19.31 22.98
N THR A 229 30.25 -19.32 21.82
CA THR A 229 31.20 -18.33 21.33
C THR A 229 30.61 -16.93 21.43
N THR A 230 31.12 -16.13 22.37
CA THR A 230 30.76 -14.72 22.52
C THR A 230 31.54 -13.92 21.48
N VAL A 231 30.88 -13.57 20.36
CA VAL A 231 31.38 -12.52 19.46
C VAL A 231 31.17 -11.18 20.16
N SER A 232 32.25 -10.63 20.72
CA SER A 232 32.30 -9.26 21.23
C SER A 232 32.12 -8.28 20.08
N ILE A 233 30.91 -7.75 19.90
CA ILE A 233 30.68 -6.61 19.01
C ILE A 233 30.95 -5.33 19.81
N ARG A 234 32.08 -4.69 19.53
CA ARG A 234 32.38 -3.32 19.99
C ARG A 234 31.37 -2.36 19.34
N PRO A 235 30.81 -1.37 20.07
CA PRO A 235 29.99 -0.35 19.44
C PRO A 235 30.90 0.59 18.64
N ASN A 236 30.88 0.46 17.31
CA ASN A 236 31.49 1.44 16.43
C ASN A 236 30.57 2.65 16.32
N ASN A 237 30.91 3.72 17.03
CA ASN A 237 30.37 5.06 16.80
C ASN A 237 30.93 5.60 15.47
N SER A 238 30.29 5.26 14.35
CA SER A 238 30.42 5.97 13.05
C SER A 238 29.66 5.26 11.94
N HIS A 239 28.34 5.36 11.89
CA HIS A 239 27.61 4.97 10.66
C HIS A 239 26.55 6.00 10.31
N GLN A 240 26.87 6.84 9.32
CA GLN A 240 25.87 7.16 8.31
C GLN A 240 25.52 5.84 7.62
N ASP A 241 24.40 5.26 8.02
CA ASP A 241 23.93 3.97 7.54
C ASP A 241 23.66 4.03 6.03
N SER A 242 24.45 3.30 5.25
CA SER A 242 24.29 3.25 3.80
C SER A 242 23.11 2.35 3.44
N ILE A 243 21.92 2.95 3.32
CA ILE A 243 20.74 2.34 2.67
C ILE A 243 21.18 1.70 1.34
N PRO A 244 20.79 0.44 1.05
CA PRO A 244 21.14 -0.22 -0.21
C PRO A 244 20.84 0.66 -1.42
N LYS A 245 21.82 0.83 -2.32
CA LYS A 245 21.67 1.67 -3.52
C LYS A 245 20.47 1.18 -4.35
N GLY A 246 19.52 2.08 -4.65
CA GLY A 246 18.35 1.79 -5.47
C GLY A 246 17.04 1.53 -4.71
N LEU A 247 17.05 1.57 -3.38
CA LEU A 247 15.83 1.56 -2.57
C LEU A 247 15.34 2.98 -2.25
N PRO A 248 14.01 3.17 -2.14
CA PRO A 248 13.46 4.45 -1.76
C PRO A 248 13.87 4.83 -0.32
N LYS A 249 13.89 6.13 -0.04
CA LYS A 249 14.44 6.69 1.20
C LYS A 249 13.45 7.63 1.87
N LEU A 250 13.55 7.69 3.20
CA LEU A 250 12.86 8.69 4.00
C LEU A 250 13.85 9.55 4.74
N LYS A 251 13.79 10.85 4.48
CA LYS A 251 14.55 11.87 5.19
C LYS A 251 13.63 12.53 6.19
N PHE A 252 13.93 12.36 7.47
CA PHE A 252 13.19 13.00 8.54
C PHE A 252 13.94 14.24 8.99
N HIS A 253 13.30 15.39 8.91
CA HIS A 253 13.82 16.64 9.44
C HIS A 253 13.18 16.87 10.82
N SER A 254 13.99 16.72 11.88
CA SER A 254 13.59 17.12 13.24
C SER A 254 13.84 18.61 13.42
N LEU A 255 12.98 19.28 14.18
CA LEU A 255 13.36 20.47 14.93
C LEU A 255 14.27 20.07 16.10
#